data_AF-A0A0M2S4F8-F1
#
_entry.id   AF-A0A0M2S4F8-F1
#
_cell.length_a   1.000
_cell.length_b   1.000
_cell.length_c   1.000
_cell.angle_alpha   90.00
_cell.angle_beta   90.00
_cell.angle_gamma   90.00
#
_symmetry.space_group_name_H-M   'P 1'
#
loop_
_entity.id
_entity.type
_entity.pdbx_description
1 polymer ?
#
loop_
_entity_poly.entity_id
_entity_poly.type
_entity_poly.pdbx_seq_one_letter_code
_entity_poly.pdbx_strand_id
1 'polypeptide(L)' 'MAAEAARLIDVVLEGGPRHLPAEWRLQRLAAGDQKVKLPHNGGYEHFERDPAAPADGEPVVFRWTGRTRVAE' A
#
# COMPACT_ATOMS: atom_id res chain seq x y z
N MET A 1 -1.85 -9.99 23.59
CA MET A 1 -2.96 -10.33 22.69
C MET A 1 -2.33 -10.85 21.42
N ALA A 2 -2.61 -12.12 21.09
CA ALA A 2 -2.03 -12.78 19.94
C ALA A 2 -2.30 -11.94 18.69
N ALA A 3 -1.26 -11.72 17.89
CA ALA A 3 -1.44 -11.29 16.51
C ALA A 3 -2.32 -12.36 15.86
N GLU A 4 -3.62 -12.06 15.77
CA GLU A 4 -4.56 -12.76 14.91
C GLU A 4 -3.82 -12.97 13.60
N ALA A 5 -3.55 -14.23 13.23
CA ALA A 5 -2.62 -14.58 12.17
C ALA A 5 -2.92 -13.70 10.96
N ALA A 6 -2.09 -12.68 10.76
CA ALA A 6 -2.42 -11.58 9.88
C ALA A 6 -2.50 -12.19 8.48
N ARG A 7 -3.72 -12.34 7.97
CA ARG A 7 -3.93 -12.90 6.64
C ARG A 7 -3.23 -11.96 5.69
N LEU A 8 -2.16 -12.45 5.07
CA LEU A 8 -1.45 -11.68 4.07
C LEU A 8 -2.32 -11.66 2.81
N ILE A 9 -2.65 -10.46 2.35
CA ILE A 9 -3.40 -10.22 1.13
C ILE A 9 -2.48 -9.56 0.11
N ASP A 10 -2.72 -9.89 -1.16
CA ASP A 10 -2.10 -9.19 -2.26
C ASP A 10 -2.83 -7.86 -2.47
N VAL A 11 -2.06 -6.78 -2.53
CA VAL A 11 -2.55 -5.42 -2.68
C VAL A 11 -1.92 -4.76 -3.89
N VAL A 12 -2.67 -3.89 -4.55
CA VAL A 12 -2.22 -3.13 -5.70
C VAL A 12 -2.17 -1.65 -5.35
N LEU A 13 -0.99 -1.04 -5.50
CA LEU A 13 -0.80 0.40 -5.35
C LEU A 13 -1.16 1.10 -6.66
N GLU A 14 -2.24 1.88 -6.65
CA GLU A 14 -2.70 2.67 -7.78
C GLU A 14 -2.37 4.16 -7.62
N GLY A 15 -2.00 4.79 -8.74
CA GLY A 15 -1.55 6.19 -8.78
C GLY A 15 -0.04 6.31 -8.53
N GLY A 16 0.34 7.29 -7.70
CA GLY A 16 1.72 7.55 -7.33
C GLY A 16 2.59 8.04 -8.49
N PRO A 17 3.92 8.07 -8.30
CA PRO A 17 4.85 8.51 -9.33
C PRO A 17 4.77 7.55 -10.51
N ARG A 18 4.69 8.11 -11.73
CA ARG A 18 4.66 7.33 -12.99
C ARG A 18 5.85 6.37 -13.11
N HIS A 19 6.95 6.72 -12.46
CA HIS A 19 8.21 5.98 -12.43
C HIS A 19 8.26 4.85 -11.39
N LEU A 20 7.18 4.61 -10.64
CA LEU A 20 7.15 3.51 -9.69
C LEU A 20 7.24 2.17 -10.44
N PRO A 21 8.17 1.28 -10.08
CA PRO A 21 8.30 -0.04 -10.68
C PRO A 21 7.01 -0.87 -10.53
N ALA A 22 6.69 -1.72 -11.52
CA ALA A 22 5.53 -2.60 -11.45
C ALA A 22 5.60 -3.61 -10.30
N GLU A 23 6.82 -4.06 -9.96
CA GLU A 23 7.09 -4.90 -8.79
C GLU A 23 6.73 -4.23 -7.46
N TRP A 24 6.74 -2.89 -7.38
CA TRP A 24 6.35 -2.16 -6.18
C TRP A 24 4.86 -1.84 -6.16
N ARG A 25 4.20 -1.89 -7.34
CA ARG A 25 2.74 -1.76 -7.41
C ARG A 25 2.03 -2.97 -6.83
N LEU A 26 2.65 -4.14 -6.79
CA LEU A 26 2.13 -5.32 -6.11
C LEU A 26 2.85 -5.47 -4.77
N GLN A 27 2.11 -5.40 -3.67
CA GLN A 27 2.63 -5.61 -2.32
C GLN A 27 1.81 -6.68 -1.61
N ARG A 28 2.40 -7.33 -0.60
CA ARG A 28 1.71 -8.32 0.21
C ARG A 28 1.76 -7.88 1.67
N LEU A 29 0.59 -7.55 2.22
CA LEU A 29 0.45 -6.87 3.52
C LEU A 29 -0.58 -7.60 4.39
N ALA A 30 -0.65 -7.27 5.68
CA ALA A 30 -1.71 -7.78 6.52
C ALA A 30 -3.07 -7.24 6.06
N ALA A 31 -4.11 -8.08 6.05
CA ALA A 31 -5.47 -7.68 5.68
C ALA A 31 -6.04 -6.54 6.56
N GLY A 32 -5.50 -6.37 7.76
CA GLY A 32 -5.83 -5.27 8.68
C GLY A 32 -5.10 -3.95 8.41
N ASP A 33 -4.09 -3.94 7.52
CA ASP A 33 -3.42 -2.71 7.15
C ASP A 33 -4.35 -1.81 6.33
N GLN A 34 -4.40 -0.54 6.71
CA GLN A 34 -5.18 0.49 6.02
C GLN A 34 -4.29 1.50 5.30
N LYS A 35 -2.98 1.49 5.56
CA LYS A 35 -2.04 2.46 5.00
C LYS A 35 -0.73 1.78 4.63
N VAL A 36 -0.16 2.17 3.48
CA VAL A 36 1.16 1.75 3.02
C VAL A 36 2.06 2.97 2.97
N LYS A 37 3.24 2.84 3.56
CA LYS A 37 4.32 3.83 3.46
C LYS A 37 5.45 3.19 2.68
N LEU A 38 5.57 3.54 1.41
CA LEU A 38 6.59 2.99 0.53
C LEU A 38 7.79 3.94 0.51
N PRO A 39 8.98 3.54 1.00
CA PRO A 39 10.17 4.36 0.92
C PRO A 39 10.62 4.48 -0.54
N HIS A 40 10.65 5.70 -1.08
CA HIS A 40 11.07 5.96 -2.47
C HIS A 40 11.82 7.30 -2.56
N ASN A 41 13.01 7.27 -3.17
CA ASN A 41 13.81 8.45 -3.53
C ASN A 41 14.02 9.48 -2.38
N GLY A 42 14.36 9.01 -1.18
CA GLY A 42 14.58 9.87 0.00
C GLY A 42 13.28 10.41 0.63
N GLY A 43 12.14 9.79 0.33
CA GLY A 43 10.83 10.10 0.90
C GLY A 43 10.02 8.84 1.18
N TYR A 44 8.78 9.06 1.63
CA TYR A 44 7.76 8.02 1.75
C TYR A 44 6.57 8.38 0.87
N GLU A 45 6.20 7.48 -0.02
CA GLU A 45 4.96 7.54 -0.76
C GLU A 45 3.87 6.92 0.11
N HIS A 46 2.79 7.67 0.32
CA HIS A 46 1.68 7.26 1.16
C HIS A 46 0.55 6.76 0.27
N PHE A 47 0.10 5.54 0.56
CA PHE A 47 -1.08 4.96 -0.07
C PHE A 47 -2.07 4.56 1.01
N GLU A 48 -3.35 4.78 0.74
CA GLU A 48 -4.43 4.43 1.65
C GLU A 48 -5.36 3.44 0.96
N ARG A 49 -5.84 2.46 1.73
CA ARG A 49 -6.76 1.44 1.23
C ARG A 49 -8.00 2.12 0.69
N ASP A 50 -8.40 1.78 -0.52
CA ASP A 50 -9.66 2.27 -1.04
C ASP A 50 -10.82 1.63 -0.26
N PRO A 51 -11.75 2.41 0.31
CA PRO A 51 -12.85 1.87 1.11
C PRO A 51 -13.85 1.08 0.26
N ALA A 52 -13.85 1.23 -1.07
CA ALA A 52 -14.63 0.42 -1.98
C ALA A 52 -13.85 -0.80 -2.51
N ALA A 53 -12.60 -1.02 -2.05
CA ALA A 53 -11.84 -2.19 -2.44
C ALA A 53 -12.53 -3.47 -1.93
N PRO A 54 -12.69 -4.49 -2.78
CA PRO A 54 -13.31 -5.76 -2.42
C PRO A 54 -12.54 -6.46 -1.29
N ALA A 55 -13.25 -7.19 -0.44
CA ALA A 55 -12.67 -7.92 0.69
C ALA A 55 -12.20 -9.34 0.32
N ASP A 56 -12.70 -9.91 -0.79
CA ASP A 56 -12.51 -11.32 -1.12
C ASP A 56 -12.18 -11.54 -2.61
N GLY A 57 -11.13 -12.31 -2.87
CA GLY A 57 -10.79 -12.86 -4.20
C GLY A 57 -10.09 -11.90 -5.18
N GLU A 58 -10.16 -10.59 -4.96
CA GLU A 58 -9.52 -9.58 -5.80
C GLU A 58 -8.42 -8.84 -5.03
N PRO A 59 -7.36 -8.37 -5.72
CA PRO A 59 -6.31 -7.60 -5.08
C PRO A 59 -6.87 -6.30 -4.50
N VAL A 60 -6.54 -6.02 -3.25
CA VAL A 60 -7.02 -4.81 -2.58
C VAL A 60 -6.28 -3.61 -3.13
N VAL A 61 -7.01 -2.63 -3.64
CA VAL A 61 -6.42 -1.40 -4.18
C VAL A 61 -6.10 -0.42 -3.05
N PHE A 62 -4.88 0.11 -3.08
CA PHE A 62 -4.43 1.22 -2.26
C PHE A 62 -4.13 2.41 -3.16
N ARG A 63 -4.84 3.51 -2.96
CA ARG A 63 -4.68 4.73 -3.75
C ARG A 63 -3.63 5.63 -3.15
N TRP A 64 -2.76 6.16 -3.99
CA TRP A 64 -1.78 7.15 -3.59
C TRP A 64 -2.46 8.42 -3.11
N THR A 65 -2.17 8.85 -1.89
CA THR A 65 -2.74 10.08 -1.31
C THR A 65 -1.73 11.21 -1.20
N GLY A 66 -0.44 10.90 -1.26
CA GLY A 66 0.60 11.92 -1.28
C GLY A 66 1.98 11.34 -1.01
N ARG A 67 2.95 12.24 -0.91
CA ARG A 67 4.31 11.89 -0.47
C ARG A 67 4.75 12.77 0.67
N THR A 68 5.43 12.16 1.63
CA THR A 68 6.19 12.90 2.64
C THR A 68 7.65 12.82 2.25
N ARG A 69 8.24 13.96 1.88
CA ARG A 69 9.69 14.07 1.74
C ARG A 69 10.28 14.00 3.15
N VAL A 70 11.23 13.09 3.39
CA VAL A 70 12.01 13.16 4.62
C VAL A 70 12.86 14.41 4.46
N ALA A 71 12.56 15.44 5.25
CA ALA A 71 13.44 16.60 5.34
C ALA A 71 14.67 16.15 6.14
N GLU A 72 15.82 16.13 5.48
CA GLU A 72 17.14 15.98 6.11
C GLU A 72 17.51 17.26 6.85
#